data_AF-K9R273-F1
#
_entry.id   AF-K9R273-F1
#
_cell.length_a   1.000
_cell.length_b   1.000
_cell.length_c   1.000
_cell.angle_alpha   90.00
_cell.angle_beta   90.00
_cell.angle_gamma   90.00
#
_symmetry.space_group_name_H-M   'P 1'
#
loop_
_entity.id
_entity.type
_entity.pdbx_description
1 polymer ?
#
loop_
_entity_poly.entity_id
_entity_poly.type
_entity_poly.pdbx_seq_one_letter_code
_entity_poly.pdbx_strand_id
1 'polypeptide(L)'
;MENDSQLIPVFEQLFREKLKLNNCKVKKKRQENNYEIITPAKDVFLMYWCEFPEINLVYQPIGVRTHQTVIYERAIRSHINFCVSSIQNKLPS
;
A
#
# COMPACT_ATOMS: atom_id res chain seq x y z
N MET A 1 -4.19 -0.67 -20.96
CA MET A 1 -2.97 0.14 -21.04
C MET A 1 -1.78 -0.81 -20.82
N GLU A 2 -0.86 -0.92 -21.77
CA GLU A 2 0.22 -1.93 -21.72
C GLU A 2 1.29 -1.63 -20.65
N ASN A 3 1.42 -0.39 -20.19
CA ASN A 3 2.40 0.05 -19.18
C ASN A 3 2.11 -0.41 -17.75
N ASP A 4 0.84 -0.57 -17.35
CA ASP A 4 0.50 -0.83 -15.93
C ASP A 4 1.06 -2.17 -15.44
N SER A 5 1.08 -3.17 -16.33
CA SER A 5 1.64 -4.50 -16.06
C SER A 5 3.12 -4.47 -15.66
N GLN A 6 3.88 -3.50 -16.17
CA GLN A 6 5.30 -3.31 -15.87
C GLN A 6 5.51 -2.43 -14.62
N LEU A 7 4.57 -1.52 -14.33
CA LEU A 7 4.64 -0.63 -13.17
C LEU A 7 4.27 -1.32 -11.86
N ILE A 8 3.30 -2.24 -11.87
CA ILE A 8 2.82 -2.94 -10.67
C ILE A 8 3.94 -3.68 -9.93
N PRO A 9 4.81 -4.48 -10.59
CA PRO A 9 5.94 -5.12 -9.91
C PRO A 9 6.91 -4.12 -9.26
N VAL A 10 7.20 -3.01 -9.94
CA VAL A 10 8.08 -1.95 -9.44
C VAL A 10 7.46 -1.26 -8.22
N PHE A 11 6.16 -0.96 -8.30
CA PHE A 11 5.39 -0.45 -7.18
C PHE A 11 5.43 -1.41 -5.98
N GLU A 12 5.12 -2.70 -6.19
CA GLU A 12 5.10 -3.71 -5.14
C GLU A 12 6.46 -3.80 -4.43
N GLN A 13 7.56 -3.77 -5.18
CA GLN A 13 8.89 -3.81 -4.63
C GLN A 13 9.17 -2.60 -3.73
N LEU A 14 8.99 -1.38 -4.26
CA LEU A 14 9.22 -0.13 -3.52
C LEU A 14 8.33 -0.05 -2.28
N PHE A 15 7.06 -0.42 -2.42
CA PHE A 15 6.09 -0.35 -1.34
C PHE A 15 6.44 -1.32 -0.19
N ARG A 16 6.87 -2.55 -0.51
CA ARG A 16 7.34 -3.53 0.48
C ARG A 16 8.59 -3.05 1.21
N GLU A 17 9.52 -2.40 0.52
CA GLU A 17 10.71 -1.81 1.14
C GLU A 17 10.34 -0.71 2.14
N LYS A 18 9.43 0.21 1.76
CA LYS A 18 8.95 1.28 2.67
C LYS A 18 8.20 0.73 3.88
N LEU A 19 7.37 -0.29 3.71
CA LEU A 19 6.63 -0.87 4.82
C LEU A 19 7.50 -1.67 5.80
N LYS A 20 8.61 -2.26 5.34
CA LYS A 20 9.61 -2.87 6.22
C LYS A 20 10.23 -1.86 7.19
N LEU A 21 10.45 -0.61 6.77
CA LEU A 21 10.96 0.46 7.66
C LEU A 21 10.01 0.75 8.83
N ASN A 22 8.71 0.51 8.63
CA ASN A 22 7.68 0.70 9.65
C ASN A 22 7.31 -0.60 10.39
N ASN A 23 8.11 -1.67 10.23
CA ASN A 23 7.84 -3.01 10.78
C ASN A 23 6.45 -3.57 10.41
N CYS A 24 5.88 -3.12 9.29
CA CYS A 24 4.57 -3.59 8.82
C CYS A 24 4.75 -4.86 7.98
N LYS A 25 3.83 -5.82 8.15
CA LYS A 25 3.78 -7.04 7.33
C LYS A 25 2.81 -6.82 6.17
N VAL A 26 3.20 -7.22 4.95
CA VAL A 26 2.38 -7.10 3.74
C VAL A 26 2.10 -8.47 3.17
N LYS A 27 0.83 -8.85 3.10
CA LYS A 27 0.37 -10.10 2.50
C LYS A 27 -0.47 -9.79 1.27
N LYS A 28 -0.17 -10.42 0.14
CA LYS A 28 -1.04 -10.37 -1.04
C LYS A 28 -2.21 -11.35 -0.81
N LYS A 29 -3.45 -10.90 -1.05
CA LYS A 29 -4.64 -11.75 -0.99
C LYS A 29 -4.81 -12.51 -2.31
N ARG A 30 -5.71 -13.50 -2.31
CA ARG A 30 -5.96 -14.37 -3.48
C ARG A 30 -6.47 -13.60 -4.70
N GLN A 31 -7.21 -12.51 -4.47
CA GLN A 31 -7.60 -11.61 -5.53
C GLN A 31 -6.39 -10.79 -5.98
N GLU A 32 -6.20 -10.67 -7.28
CA GLU A 32 -5.22 -9.76 -7.85
C GLU A 32 -5.49 -8.35 -7.31
N ASN A 33 -4.40 -7.59 -7.10
CA ASN A 33 -4.47 -6.19 -6.66
C ASN A 33 -5.09 -5.98 -5.26
N ASN A 34 -5.05 -6.97 -4.37
CA ASN A 34 -5.54 -6.87 -2.99
C ASN A 34 -4.46 -7.29 -1.99
N TYR A 35 -4.20 -6.46 -0.98
CA TYR A 35 -3.15 -6.63 0.01
C TYR A 35 -3.67 -6.34 1.41
N GLU A 36 -3.17 -7.11 2.36
CA GLU A 36 -3.37 -6.90 3.78
C GLU A 36 -2.07 -6.39 4.39
N ILE A 37 -2.15 -5.26 5.07
CA ILE A 37 -1.03 -4.61 5.76
C ILE A 37 -1.32 -4.70 7.26
N ILE A 38 -0.43 -5.36 7.99
CA ILE A 38 -0.56 -5.58 9.43
C ILE A 38 0.52 -4.77 10.15
N THR A 39 0.12 -3.88 11.05
CA THR A 39 1.04 -3.05 11.84
C THR A 39 1.60 -3.85 13.03
N PRO A 40 2.69 -3.38 13.69
CA PRO A 40 3.16 -3.94 14.95
C PRO A 40 2.10 -3.96 16.06
N ALA A 41 1.22 -2.95 16.07
CA ALA A 41 0.08 -2.85 16.99
C ALA A 41 -1.09 -3.79 16.63
N LYS A 42 -0.90 -4.63 15.60
CA LYS A 42 -1.88 -5.57 15.05
C LYS A 42 -3.08 -4.91 14.38
N ASP A 43 -3.02 -3.61 14.06
CA ASP A 43 -4.01 -2.99 13.17
C ASP A 43 -3.91 -3.62 11.78
N VAL A 44 -5.05 -3.74 11.10
CA VAL A 44 -5.13 -4.29 9.76
C VAL A 44 -5.67 -3.25 8.80
N PHE A 45 -4.93 -3.02 7.71
CA PHE A 45 -5.35 -2.20 6.59
C PHE A 45 -5.47 -3.06 5.33
N LEU A 46 -6.53 -2.85 4.58
CA LEU A 46 -6.76 -3.45 3.27
C LEU A 46 -6.39 -2.42 2.21
N MET A 47 -5.42 -2.75 1.39
CA MET A 47 -5.01 -1.97 0.24
C MET A 47 -5.46 -2.69 -1.03
N TYR A 48 -6.15 -1.99 -1.92
CA TYR A 48 -6.57 -2.59 -3.19
C TYR A 48 -6.74 -1.55 -4.29
N TRP A 49 -6.77 -1.99 -5.55
CA TRP A 49 -7.12 -1.13 -6.69
C TRP A 49 -7.89 -1.92 -7.74
N CYS A 50 -8.79 -1.22 -8.43
CA CYS A 50 -9.48 -1.72 -9.62
C CYS A 50 -8.72 -1.31 -10.88
N GLU A 51 -8.30 -0.05 -10.93
CA GLU A 51 -7.46 0.52 -11.98
C GLU A 51 -6.20 1.11 -11.33
N PHE A 52 -5.02 0.73 -11.82
CA PHE A 52 -3.76 1.28 -11.31
C PHE A 52 -3.51 2.62 -12.01
N PRO A 53 -3.08 3.70 -11.30
CA PRO A 53 -2.56 3.75 -9.94
C PRO A 53 -3.57 4.21 -8.86
N GLU A 54 -4.88 4.06 -9.08
CA GLU A 54 -5.92 4.46 -8.11
C GLU A 54 -6.02 3.45 -6.95
N ILE A 55 -5.14 3.63 -5.97
CA ILE A 55 -5.02 2.73 -4.82
C ILE A 55 -5.91 3.19 -3.67
N ASN A 56 -6.81 2.30 -3.26
CA ASN A 56 -7.63 2.44 -2.07
C ASN A 56 -6.92 1.84 -0.86
N LEU A 57 -7.07 2.50 0.29
CA LEU A 57 -6.63 2.00 1.59
C LEU A 57 -7.78 2.15 2.59
N VAL A 58 -8.17 1.04 3.20
CA VAL A 58 -9.28 0.98 4.16
C VAL A 58 -8.80 0.31 5.44
N TYR A 59 -9.14 0.89 6.59
CA TYR A 59 -8.92 0.25 7.89
C TYR A 59 -9.95 -0.85 8.11
N GLN A 60 -9.50 -2.06 8.46
CA GLN A 60 -10.39 -3.14 8.86
C GLN A 60 -10.69 -3.01 10.37
N PRO A 61 -11.96 -2.82 10.77
CA PRO A 61 -12.33 -2.65 12.18
C PRO A 61 -12.23 -4.00 12.91
N ILE A 62 -11.05 -4.28 13.45
CA ILE A 62 -10.75 -5.47 14.27
C ILE A 62 -10.67 -5.15 15.77
N GLY A 63 -11.02 -3.91 16.16
CA GLY A 63 -10.95 -3.42 17.53
C GLY A 63 -11.19 -1.90 17.60
N VAL A 64 -10.74 -1.30 18.71
CA VAL A 64 -10.84 0.15 18.90
C VAL A 64 -9.79 0.85 18.05
N ARG A 65 -10.26 1.75 17.16
CA ARG A 65 -9.38 2.63 16.39
C ARG A 65 -8.70 3.62 17.32
N THR A 66 -7.39 3.51 17.47
CA THR A 66 -6.60 4.37 18.36
C THR A 66 -5.96 5.54 17.62
N HIS A 67 -5.38 6.49 18.35
CA HIS A 67 -4.53 7.52 17.75
C HIS A 67 -3.35 6.91 16.96
N GLN A 68 -2.77 5.82 17.49
CA GLN A 68 -1.69 5.09 16.82
C GLN A 68 -2.15 4.48 15.48
N THR A 69 -3.37 3.95 15.42
CA THR A 69 -3.98 3.47 14.17
C THR A 69 -4.01 4.58 13.11
N VAL A 70 -4.38 5.81 13.50
CA VAL A 70 -4.42 6.97 12.59
C VAL A 70 -3.02 7.36 12.11
N ILE A 71 -2.01 7.31 12.98
CA ILE A 71 -0.61 7.56 12.61
C ILE A 71 -0.15 6.55 11.55
N TYR A 72 -0.41 5.26 11.77
CA TYR A 72 -0.05 4.22 10.79
C TYR A 72 -0.80 4.40 9.47
N GLU A 73 -2.09 4.73 9.50
CA GLU A 73 -2.86 4.97 8.28
C GLU A 73 -2.22 6.09 7.44
N ARG A 74 -1.89 7.22 8.08
CA ARG A 74 -1.24 8.36 7.41
C ARG A 74 0.12 7.97 6.82
N ALA A 75 0.92 7.22 7.57
CA ALA A 75 2.21 6.75 7.10
C ALA A 75 2.08 5.81 5.89
N ILE A 76 1.14 4.87 5.92
CA ILE A 76 0.89 3.95 4.80
C ILE A 76 0.42 4.74 3.57
N ARG A 77 -0.52 5.68 3.72
CA ARG A 77 -0.98 6.54 2.61
C ARG A 77 0.17 7.36 2.02
N SER A 78 1.03 7.93 2.86
CA SER A 78 2.21 8.67 2.41
C SER A 78 3.15 7.78 1.60
N HIS A 79 3.36 6.53 2.01
CA HIS A 79 4.20 5.58 1.28
C HIS A 79 3.58 5.17 -0.06
N ILE A 80 2.27 4.93 -0.11
CA ILE A 80 1.55 4.66 -1.36
C ILE A 80 1.77 5.83 -2.34
N ASN A 81 1.50 7.06 -1.91
CA ASN A 81 1.64 8.26 -2.75
C ASN A 81 3.08 8.44 -3.24
N PHE A 82 4.07 8.22 -2.36
CA PHE A 82 5.49 8.27 -2.74
C PHE A 82 5.84 7.22 -3.79
N CYS A 83 5.38 5.97 -3.61
CA CYS A 83 5.67 4.88 -4.56
C CYS A 83 5.02 5.16 -5.92
N VAL A 84 3.76 5.60 -5.95
CA VAL A 84 3.05 5.95 -7.18
C VAL A 84 3.72 7.12 -7.92
N SER A 85 4.07 8.20 -7.22
CA SER A 85 4.76 9.32 -7.88
C SER A 85 6.15 8.93 -8.39
N SER A 86 6.87 8.09 -7.65
CA SER A 86 8.22 7.63 -8.02
C SER A 86 8.23 6.78 -9.30
N ILE A 87 7.21 5.96 -9.54
CA ILE A 87 7.13 5.13 -10.75
C ILE A 87 6.58 5.91 -11.94
N GLN A 88 5.67 6.87 -11.72
CA GLN A 88 5.16 7.74 -12.77
C GLN A 88 6.25 8.68 -13.31
N ASN A 89 7.11 9.22 -12.44
CA ASN A 89 8.23 10.07 -12.84
C ASN A 89 9.36 9.32 -13.57
N LYS A 90 9.34 7.98 -13.58
CA LYS A 90 10.32 7.15 -14.29
C LYS A 90 9.90 6.81 -15.72
N LEU A 91 8.67 7.13 -16.12
CA LEU A 91 8.23 7.00 -17.50
C LEU A 91 8.52 8.31 -18.26
N PRO A 92 9.25 8.27 -19.39
CA PRO A 92 9.25 9.40 -20.30
C PRO A 92 7.81 9.62 -20.81
N SER A 93 7.44 10.90 -20.89
CA SER A 93 6.12 11.37 -21.37
C SER A 93 5.85 10.98 -22.81
#